data_AF-A0A7L6B0J0-F1
#
_entry.id   AF-A0A7L6B0J0-F1
#
_cell.length_a   1.000
_cell.length_b   1.000
_cell.length_c   1.000
_cell.angle_alpha   90.00
_cell.angle_beta   90.00
_cell.angle_gamma   90.00
#
_symmetry.space_group_name_H-M   'P 1'
#
loop_
_entity.id
_entity.type
_entity.pdbx_description
1 polymer ?
#
loop_
_entity_poly.entity_id
_entity_poly.type
_entity_poly.pdbx_seq_one_letter_code
_entity_poly.pdbx_strand_id
1 'polypeptide(L)'
;MDDMIWTSARDARAWLDAANGTGDTELTCRILKLGEETGEVAAAWIGTLGQNPRKGVTHTRAEVAAELADVAFTALVAIESLGLDAHATLSACGAKVQARLSGGGMNRDGDPPV
;
A
#
# COMPACT_ATOMS: atom_id res chain seq x y z
N MET A 1 3.93 -0.40 19.46
CA MET A 1 3.87 -0.47 17.99
C MET A 1 3.66 0.95 17.54
N ASP A 2 4.37 1.42 16.53
CA ASP A 2 4.49 2.86 16.27
C ASP A 2 3.14 3.47 15.83
N ASP A 3 2.43 4.10 16.77
CA ASP A 3 1.14 4.78 16.55
C ASP A 3 1.26 6.00 15.63
N MET A 4 2.50 6.42 15.36
CA MET A 4 2.80 7.56 14.49
C MET A 4 2.19 7.37 13.10
N ILE A 5 2.36 6.22 12.44
CA ILE A 5 1.87 6.02 11.06
C ILE A 5 0.34 6.16 10.95
N TRP A 6 -0.39 5.61 11.92
CA TRP A 6 -1.85 5.67 11.95
C TRP A 6 -2.34 7.09 12.24
N THR A 7 -1.64 7.79 13.12
CA THR A 7 -1.92 9.19 13.43
C THR A 7 -1.63 10.07 12.21
N SER A 8 -0.50 9.87 11.54
CA SER A 8 -0.14 10.59 10.31
C SER A 8 -1.14 10.36 9.18
N ALA A 9 -1.69 9.15 9.02
CA ALA A 9 -2.71 8.90 8.00
C ALA A 9 -4.00 9.70 8.27
N ARG A 10 -4.44 9.77 9.53
CA ARG A 10 -5.59 10.59 9.95
C ARG A 10 -5.33 12.08 9.81
N ASP A 11 -4.15 12.54 10.20
CA ASP A 11 -3.75 13.94 10.08
C ASP A 11 -3.66 14.38 8.61
N ALA A 12 -3.09 13.53 7.74
CA ALA A 12 -3.06 13.76 6.31
C ALA A 12 -4.49 13.84 5.72
N ARG A 13 -5.38 12.92 6.10
CA ARG A 13 -6.80 12.97 5.70
C ARG A 13 -7.47 14.26 6.16
N ALA A 14 -7.27 14.67 7.42
CA ALA A 14 -7.84 15.90 7.96
C ALA A 14 -7.32 17.16 7.23
N TRP A 15 -6.02 17.18 6.91
CA TRP A 15 -5.41 18.25 6.13
C TRP A 15 -5.98 18.33 4.70
N LEU A 16 -6.16 17.18 4.03
CA LEU A 16 -6.77 17.10 2.69
C LEU A 16 -8.25 17.51 2.71
N ASP A 17 -9.00 17.13 3.73
CA ASP A 17 -10.40 17.54 3.93
C ASP A 17 -10.50 19.06 4.04
N ALA A 18 -9.62 19.68 4.82
CA ALA A 18 -9.59 21.13 5.00
C ALA A 18 -9.19 21.87 3.71
N ALA A 19 -8.30 21.30 2.91
CA ALA A 19 -7.81 21.92 1.68
C ALA A 19 -8.79 21.78 0.50
N ASN A 20 -9.37 20.59 0.31
CA ASN A 20 -10.06 20.23 -0.93
C ASN A 20 -11.55 19.89 -0.72
N GLY A 21 -11.97 19.57 0.51
CA GLY A 21 -13.31 19.06 0.81
C GLY A 21 -13.38 17.52 0.89
N THR A 22 -14.59 17.00 1.10
CA THR A 22 -14.86 15.60 1.44
C THR A 22 -15.83 14.91 0.47
N GLY A 23 -16.07 15.47 -0.71
CA GLY A 23 -17.00 14.91 -1.69
C GLY A 23 -16.42 13.71 -2.43
N ASP A 24 -17.26 13.05 -3.22
CA ASP A 24 -16.87 11.88 -4.03
C ASP A 24 -15.75 12.21 -5.03
N THR A 25 -15.70 13.45 -5.53
CA THR A 25 -14.62 13.92 -6.40
C THR A 25 -13.29 13.93 -5.67
N GLU A 26 -13.22 14.51 -4.48
CA GLU A 26 -11.99 14.57 -3.69
C GLU A 26 -11.55 13.18 -3.25
N LEU A 27 -12.50 12.34 -2.84
CA LEU A 27 -12.25 10.94 -2.51
C LEU A 27 -11.70 10.18 -3.73
N THR A 28 -12.28 10.38 -4.92
CA THR A 28 -11.79 9.79 -6.17
C THR A 28 -10.34 10.19 -6.42
N CYS A 29 -9.98 11.46 -6.25
CA CYS A 29 -8.59 11.91 -6.40
C CYS A 29 -7.65 11.21 -5.41
N ARG A 30 -8.05 11.03 -4.15
CA ARG A 30 -7.23 10.33 -3.13
C ARG A 30 -7.04 8.85 -3.45
N ILE A 31 -8.04 8.21 -4.06
CA ILE A 31 -7.91 6.83 -4.56
C ILE A 31 -7.00 6.79 -5.79
N LEU A 32 -7.16 7.73 -6.73
CA LEU A 32 -6.34 7.77 -7.95
C LEU A 32 -4.86 8.09 -7.67
N LYS A 33 -4.55 8.77 -6.56
CA LYS A 33 -3.16 9.02 -6.11
C LYS A 33 -2.36 7.72 -5.99
N LEU A 34 -2.97 6.58 -5.66
CA LEU A 34 -2.28 5.28 -5.66
C LEU A 34 -1.66 4.93 -7.03
N GLY A 35 -2.30 5.33 -8.13
CA GLY A 35 -1.80 5.12 -9.48
C GLY A 35 -0.53 5.93 -9.77
N GLU A 36 -0.44 7.14 -9.22
CA GLU A 36 0.74 7.99 -9.29
C GLU A 36 1.91 7.36 -8.54
N GLU A 37 1.71 7.01 -7.27
CA GLU A 37 2.74 6.35 -6.43
C GLU A 37 3.21 5.02 -7.03
N THR A 38 2.29 4.23 -7.59
CA THR A 38 2.65 2.97 -8.28
C THR A 38 3.49 3.24 -9.53
N GLY A 39 3.22 4.35 -10.22
CA GLY A 39 4.05 4.81 -11.34
C GLY A 39 5.45 5.21 -10.91
N GLU A 40 5.59 5.84 -9.74
CA GLU A 40 6.89 6.22 -9.15
C GLU A 40 7.69 4.98 -8.74
N VAL A 41 7.06 3.97 -8.12
CA VAL A 41 7.69 2.65 -7.88
C VAL A 41 8.23 2.04 -9.18
N ALA A 42 7.43 2.06 -10.25
CA ALA A 42 7.84 1.52 -11.54
C ALA A 42 9.03 2.30 -12.12
N ALA A 43 9.00 3.63 -12.04
CA ALA A 43 10.09 4.50 -12.49
C ALA A 43 11.38 4.25 -11.70
N ALA A 44 11.30 4.16 -10.37
CA ALA A 44 12.42 3.86 -9.49
C ALA A 44 13.01 2.47 -9.77
N TRP A 45 12.17 1.47 -10.03
CA TRP A 45 12.65 0.12 -10.35
C TRP A 45 13.35 0.06 -11.71
N ILE A 46 12.76 0.68 -12.75
CA ILE A 46 13.39 0.84 -14.07
C ILE A 46 14.72 1.57 -13.94
N GLY A 47 14.77 2.63 -13.12
CA GLY A 47 15.96 3.39 -12.80
C GLY A 47 17.02 2.58 -12.06
N THR A 48 16.63 1.70 -11.15
CA THR A 48 17.53 0.79 -10.42
C THR A 48 18.17 -0.24 -11.36
N LEU A 49 17.39 -0.77 -12.30
CA LEU A 49 17.89 -1.73 -13.29
C LEU A 49 18.69 -1.08 -14.43
N GLY A 50 18.67 0.25 -14.53
CA GLY A 50 19.31 0.99 -15.63
C GLY A 50 18.71 0.70 -17.01
N GLN A 51 17.43 0.28 -17.08
CA GLN A 51 16.81 -0.18 -18.33
C GLN A 51 16.57 0.93 -19.35
N ASN A 52 16.62 2.20 -18.95
CA ASN A 52 16.57 3.32 -19.87
C ASN A 52 18.01 3.68 -20.32
N PRO A 53 18.46 3.32 -21.54
CA PRO A 53 19.83 3.54 -21.98
C PRO A 53 20.22 5.02 -22.08
N ARG A 54 19.25 5.95 -22.12
CA ARG A 54 19.51 7.41 -22.10
C ARG A 54 19.83 7.95 -20.71
N LYS A 55 19.56 7.18 -19.65
CA LYS A 55 19.64 7.63 -18.26
C LYS A 55 20.57 6.75 -17.41
N GLY A 56 20.78 5.49 -17.79
CA GLY A 56 21.59 4.55 -17.00
C GLY A 56 20.91 4.23 -15.66
N VAL A 57 21.71 3.86 -14.66
CA VAL A 57 21.23 3.62 -13.30
C VAL A 57 20.99 4.96 -12.60
N THR A 58 19.75 5.21 -12.20
CA THR A 58 19.33 6.48 -11.59
C THR A 58 18.81 6.34 -10.17
N HIS A 59 18.48 5.13 -9.74
CA HIS A 59 17.90 4.85 -8.43
C HIS A 59 18.57 3.64 -7.78
N THR A 60 18.29 3.48 -6.50
CA THR A 60 18.70 2.39 -5.64
C THR A 60 17.49 1.58 -5.19
N ARG A 61 17.73 0.36 -4.72
CA ARG A 61 16.68 -0.47 -4.10
C ARG A 61 16.06 0.20 -2.87
N ALA A 62 16.81 1.05 -2.16
CA ALA A 62 16.30 1.79 -1.02
C ALA A 62 15.27 2.84 -1.44
N GLU A 63 15.52 3.55 -2.55
CA GLU A 63 14.55 4.47 -3.12
C GLU A 63 13.30 3.73 -3.60
N VAL A 64 13.43 2.56 -4.24
CA VAL A 64 12.27 1.72 -4.59
C VAL A 64 11.45 1.33 -3.35
N ALA A 65 12.11 1.01 -2.24
CA ALA A 65 11.42 0.71 -0.99
C ALA A 65 10.73 1.93 -0.38
N ALA A 66 11.27 3.14 -0.57
CA ALA A 66 10.62 4.38 -0.18
C ALA A 66 9.33 4.61 -0.99
N GLU A 67 9.39 4.47 -2.31
CA GLU A 67 8.19 4.60 -3.17
C GLU A 67 7.11 3.56 -2.81
N LEU A 68 7.51 2.33 -2.47
CA LEU A 68 6.58 1.30 -2.00
C LEU A 68 5.94 1.68 -0.65
N ALA A 69 6.68 2.38 0.22
CA ALA A 69 6.14 2.90 1.46
C ALA A 69 5.13 4.03 1.20
N ASP A 70 5.38 4.88 0.20
CA ASP A 70 4.47 5.96 -0.20
C ASP A 70 3.16 5.40 -0.79
N VAL A 71 3.22 4.33 -1.59
CA VAL A 71 2.02 3.58 -2.02
C VAL A 71 1.24 3.07 -0.81
N ALA A 72 1.93 2.44 0.15
CA ALA A 72 1.28 1.88 1.33
C ALA A 72 0.61 2.97 2.17
N PHE A 73 1.32 4.07 2.44
CA PHE A 73 0.81 5.19 3.22
C PHE A 73 -0.37 5.89 2.51
N THR A 74 -0.28 6.09 1.20
CA THR A 74 -1.37 6.63 0.37
C THR A 74 -2.63 5.77 0.45
N ALA A 75 -2.48 4.44 0.47
CA ALA A 75 -3.62 3.55 0.68
C ALA A 75 -4.26 3.74 2.07
N LEU A 76 -3.48 3.98 3.13
CA LEU A 76 -4.03 4.25 4.47
C LEU A 76 -4.84 5.54 4.48
N VAL A 77 -4.31 6.61 3.88
CA VAL A 77 -5.00 7.90 3.76
C VAL A 77 -6.31 7.76 2.97
N ALA A 78 -6.31 6.95 1.90
CA ALA A 78 -7.52 6.68 1.13
C ALA A 78 -8.57 5.91 1.96
N ILE A 79 -8.17 4.94 2.79
CA ILE A 79 -9.07 4.22 3.69
C ILE A 79 -9.68 5.17 4.74
N GLU A 80 -8.88 6.01 5.39
CA GLU A 80 -9.38 7.03 6.32
C GLU A 80 -10.34 8.02 5.62
N SER A 81 -10.07 8.33 4.36
CA SER A 81 -10.92 9.22 3.55
C SER A 81 -12.29 8.60 3.22
N LEU A 82 -12.40 7.27 3.23
CA LEU A 82 -13.67 6.54 3.15
C LEU A 82 -14.46 6.56 4.47
N GLY A 83 -13.90 7.16 5.53
CA GLY A 83 -14.48 7.12 6.88
C GLY A 83 -14.28 5.77 7.59
N LEU A 84 -13.30 4.97 7.16
CA LEU A 84 -12.96 3.69 7.75
C LEU A 84 -11.65 3.79 8.52
N ASP A 85 -11.52 3.05 9.62
CA ASP A 85 -10.25 2.95 10.35
C ASP A 85 -9.22 2.16 9.54
N ALA A 86 -8.14 2.82 9.12
CA ALA A 86 -7.08 2.21 8.33
C ALA A 86 -6.31 1.14 9.12
N HIS A 87 -6.13 1.34 10.43
CA HIS A 87 -5.44 0.37 11.28
C HIS A 87 -6.23 -0.93 11.39
N ALA A 88 -7.52 -0.85 11.72
CA ALA A 88 -8.39 -2.02 11.75
C ALA A 88 -8.50 -2.71 10.38
N THR A 89 -8.65 -1.93 9.31
CA THR A 89 -8.78 -2.46 7.94
C THR A 89 -7.53 -3.24 7.50
N LEU A 90 -6.34 -2.67 7.70
CA LEU A 90 -5.09 -3.35 7.34
C LEU A 90 -4.81 -4.54 8.24
N SER A 91 -5.07 -4.43 9.55
CA SER A 91 -4.94 -5.54 10.50
C SER A 91 -5.82 -6.72 10.11
N ALA A 92 -7.08 -6.47 9.72
CA ALA A 92 -7.99 -7.49 9.24
C ALA A 92 -7.50 -8.15 7.93
N CYS A 93 -6.88 -7.39 7.04
CA CYS A 93 -6.24 -7.94 5.83
C CYS A 93 -5.11 -8.92 6.20
N GLY A 94 -4.20 -8.50 7.10
CA GLY A 94 -3.11 -9.35 7.59
C GLY A 94 -3.60 -10.63 8.28
N ALA A 95 -4.62 -10.52 9.14
CA ALA A 95 -5.22 -11.68 9.81
C ALA A 95 -5.80 -12.70 8.80
N LYS A 96 -6.48 -12.23 7.74
CA LYS A 96 -6.99 -13.07 6.66
C LYS A 96 -5.87 -13.80 5.91
N VAL A 97 -4.69 -13.21 5.77
CA VAL A 97 -3.53 -13.86 5.15
C VAL A 97 -2.95 -14.91 6.09
N GLN A 98 -2.77 -14.58 7.37
CA GLN A 98 -2.25 -15.51 8.38
C GLN A 98 -3.12 -16.76 8.56
N ALA A 99 -4.45 -16.59 8.55
CA ALA A 99 -5.39 -17.71 8.60
C ALA A 99 -5.24 -18.65 7.39
N ARG A 100 -5.00 -18.11 6.19
CA ARG A 100 -4.75 -18.93 4.98
C ARG A 100 -3.44 -19.68 5.05
N LEU A 101 -2.36 -19.04 5.51
CA LEU A 101 -1.06 -19.68 5.67
C LEU A 101 -1.11 -20.82 6.70
N SER A 102 -1.87 -20.65 7.78
CA SER A 102 -2.04 -21.66 8.83
C SER A 102 -3.01 -22.78 8.43
N GLY A 103 -4.02 -22.49 7.62
CA GLY A 103 -5.02 -23.47 7.15
C GLY A 103 -4.62 -24.28 5.90
N GLY A 104 -3.58 -23.85 5.16
CA GLY A 104 -3.07 -24.56 3.97
C GLY A 104 -2.16 -25.76 4.25
N GLY A 105 -1.90 -26.08 5.52
CA GLY A 105 -0.97 -27.13 5.96
C GLY A 105 -1.59 -28.50 6.26
N MET A 106 -2.90 -28.70 6.06
CA MET A 106 -3.57 -29.95 6.42
C MET A 106 -4.41 -30.48 5.25
N ASN A 107 -3.75 -31.10 4.27
CA ASN A 107 -4.28 -32.18 3.44
C ASN A 107 -3.19 -32.72 2.49
N ARG A 108 -2.34 -33.61 3.02
CA ARG A 108 -1.70 -34.70 2.27
C ARG A 108 -1.41 -35.81 3.28
N ASP A 109 -2.43 -36.59 3.60
CA ASP A 109 -2.31 -37.97 4.07
C ASP A 109 -3.74 -38.51 4.15
N GLY A 110 -4.15 -39.23 3.10
CA GLY A 110 -5.51 -39.74 3.04
C GLY A 110 -5.86 -40.51 1.77
N ASP A 111 -4.88 -40.96 0.99
CA ASP A 111 -5.15 -41.97 -0.04
C ASP A 111 -4.56 -43.31 0.43
N PRO A 112 -5.38 -44.31 0.77
CA PRO A 112 -4.87 -45.65 1.02
C PRO A 112 -4.42 -46.26 -0.32
N PRO A 113 -3.49 -47.23 -0.32
CA PRO A 113 -3.14 -47.92 -1.54
C PRO A 113 -4.36 -48.75 -1.97
N VAL A 114 -4.93 -48.55 -3.16
CA VAL A 114 -4.55 -49.17 -4.45
C VAL A 114 -5.33 -48.50 -5.58
#